data_AF-A0A1Z5JT09-F1
#
_entry.id   AF-A0A1Z5JT09-F1
#
_cell.length_a   1.000
_cell.length_b   1.000
_cell.length_c   1.000
_cell.angle_alpha   90.00
_cell.angle_beta   90.00
_cell.angle_gamma   90.00
#
_symmetry.space_group_name_H-M   'P 1'
#
loop_
_entity.id
_entity.type
_entity.pdbx_description
1 polymer ?
#
loop_
_entity_poly.entity_id
_entity_poly.type
_entity_poly.pdbx_seq_one_letter_code
_entity_poly.pdbx_strand_id
1 'polypeptide(L)'
;MLREVNSTADVVALFQMGQDVPAGESLPQRDLQLLHALGIYVYYIPQQTTGRQSFYRTQLDKFRILGLTQYERILFMDGDVLPLGNLDLLFELSMNGTLQENVVMRGLYEPANGGFFLVKPGTLEDIQRVIEWREETALQLPYPHFDPDIGWGHELISPWLAQKEQGTNWTFLAAFADQGLLYYYTMYHQKSVSFLLRDGTAENWQYAPDGTVQLRNHVSLLNFSVAEISAIPGRHHYYKFPLNSFIHFTGAGKPWMRGGPPEDCCTEENKFKEAKYYWFWELSKMNEALNLGIDFKQHWKGGKHRPPLGLHPVYAHALNASSNLLTPLERVYPESAADYNTFH
;
A
#
# COMPACT_ATOMS: atom_id res chain seq x y z
N MET A 1 8.37 11.64 -9.44
CA MET A 1 9.12 11.04 -8.32
C MET A 1 9.75 9.69 -8.65
N LEU A 2 9.05 8.55 -8.68
CA LEU A 2 9.70 7.24 -8.97
C LEU A 2 10.53 7.27 -10.27
N ARG A 3 9.99 7.89 -11.33
CA ARG A 3 10.72 8.11 -12.59
C ARG A 3 11.91 9.07 -12.46
N GLU A 4 11.80 10.11 -11.64
CA GLU A 4 12.90 11.07 -11.40
C GLU A 4 14.07 10.44 -10.65
N VAL A 5 13.81 9.39 -9.86
CA VAL A 5 14.85 8.58 -9.20
C VAL A 5 15.26 7.37 -10.05
N ASN A 6 14.97 7.40 -11.36
CA ASN A 6 15.33 6.39 -12.35
C ASN A 6 14.74 4.99 -12.10
N SER A 7 13.55 4.89 -11.51
CA SER A 7 12.82 3.62 -11.46
C SER A 7 12.38 3.20 -12.86
N THR A 8 12.69 1.95 -13.20
CA THR A 8 12.35 1.31 -14.47
C THR A 8 11.04 0.55 -14.40
N ALA A 9 10.55 0.23 -13.19
CA ALA A 9 9.29 -0.48 -12.98
C ALA A 9 8.09 0.26 -13.59
N ASP A 10 7.09 -0.49 -14.02
CA ASP A 10 5.79 0.06 -14.40
C ASP A 10 5.09 0.64 -13.16
N VAL A 11 4.44 1.80 -13.34
CA VAL A 11 3.64 2.42 -12.29
C VAL A 11 2.18 2.17 -12.59
N VAL A 12 1.51 1.46 -11.69
CA VAL A 12 0.09 1.10 -11.81
C VAL A 12 -0.71 1.82 -10.73
N ALA A 13 -1.82 2.45 -11.13
CA ALA A 13 -2.77 3.07 -10.21
C ALA A 13 -4.14 2.39 -10.31
N LEU A 14 -4.69 2.01 -9.16
CA LEU A 14 -6.00 1.37 -9.02
C LEU A 14 -7.01 2.38 -8.48
N PHE A 15 -8.11 2.59 -9.20
CA PHE A 15 -9.17 3.51 -8.81
C PHE A 15 -10.50 2.80 -8.65
N GLN A 16 -11.29 3.21 -7.68
CA GLN A 16 -12.66 2.74 -7.51
C GLN A 16 -13.60 3.94 -7.42
N MET A 17 -14.63 3.98 -8.25
CA MET A 17 -15.69 4.98 -8.12
C MET A 17 -16.56 4.69 -6.89
N GLY A 18 -17.00 5.74 -6.19
CA GLY A 18 -17.89 5.63 -5.04
C GLY A 18 -19.21 4.95 -5.40
N GLN A 19 -19.89 4.30 -4.44
CA GLN A 19 -21.19 3.65 -4.69
C GLN A 19 -22.30 4.64 -5.07
N ASP A 20 -22.12 5.91 -4.72
CA ASP A 20 -23.02 7.03 -5.02
C ASP A 20 -22.82 7.61 -6.43
N VAL A 21 -21.76 7.21 -7.12
CA VAL A 21 -21.49 7.63 -8.50
C VAL A 21 -22.29 6.73 -9.46
N PRO A 22 -22.95 7.29 -10.50
CA PRO A 22 -23.63 6.47 -11.52
C PRO A 22 -22.72 5.42 -12.17
N ALA A 23 -23.30 4.26 -12.49
CA ALA A 23 -22.57 3.19 -13.17
C ALA A 23 -22.07 3.66 -14.56
N GLY A 24 -20.81 3.36 -14.87
CA GLY A 24 -20.17 3.75 -16.13
C GLY A 24 -19.45 5.11 -16.07
N GLU A 25 -19.55 5.84 -14.96
CA GLU A 25 -18.74 7.03 -14.74
C GLU A 25 -17.27 6.66 -14.50
N SER A 26 -16.39 7.59 -14.85
CA SER A 26 -14.94 7.43 -14.79
C SER A 26 -14.30 8.68 -14.19
N LEU A 27 -12.99 8.62 -13.92
CA LEU A 27 -12.22 9.82 -13.64
C LEU A 27 -12.38 10.84 -14.78
N PRO A 28 -12.38 12.15 -14.48
CA PRO A 28 -12.39 13.18 -15.50
C PRO A 28 -11.32 12.92 -16.57
N GLN A 29 -11.66 13.12 -17.85
CA GLN A 29 -10.76 12.79 -18.95
C GLN A 29 -9.40 13.49 -18.84
N ARG A 30 -9.38 14.72 -18.32
CA ARG A 30 -8.14 15.47 -18.05
C ARG A 30 -7.24 14.78 -17.03
N ASP A 31 -7.81 14.15 -16.00
CA ASP A 31 -7.06 13.42 -14.98
C ASP A 31 -6.49 12.12 -15.55
N LEU A 32 -7.24 11.44 -16.42
CA LEU A 32 -6.75 10.25 -17.14
C LEU A 32 -5.61 10.59 -18.10
N GLN A 33 -5.76 11.65 -18.90
CA GLN A 33 -4.71 12.15 -19.79
C GLN A 33 -3.44 12.49 -19.00
N LEU A 34 -3.58 13.14 -17.85
CA LEU A 34 -2.48 13.44 -16.95
C LEU A 34 -1.75 12.16 -16.49
N LEU A 35 -2.49 11.19 -15.96
CA LEU A 35 -1.90 9.94 -15.47
C LEU A 35 -1.17 9.20 -16.60
N HIS A 36 -1.76 9.15 -17.80
CA HIS A 36 -1.12 8.54 -18.96
C HIS A 36 0.12 9.28 -19.44
N ALA A 37 0.11 10.62 -19.44
CA ALA A 37 1.29 11.43 -19.76
C ALA A 37 2.45 11.20 -18.77
N LEU A 38 2.14 10.85 -17.52
CA LEU A 38 3.11 10.43 -16.51
C LEU A 38 3.57 8.97 -16.65
N GLY A 39 3.10 8.25 -17.68
CA GLY A 39 3.41 6.85 -17.90
C GLY A 39 2.77 5.91 -16.86
N ILE A 40 1.65 6.31 -16.26
CA ILE A 40 0.92 5.51 -15.27
C ILE A 40 -0.13 4.66 -15.99
N TYR A 41 -0.13 3.36 -15.72
CA TYR A 41 -1.19 2.46 -16.13
C TYR A 41 -2.34 2.51 -15.14
N VAL A 42 -3.51 2.86 -15.65
CA VAL A 42 -4.72 3.04 -14.84
C VAL A 42 -5.61 1.81 -14.97
N TYR A 43 -6.04 1.29 -13.82
CA TYR A 43 -7.02 0.21 -13.72
C TYR A 43 -8.19 0.64 -12.84
N TYR A 44 -9.41 0.37 -13.30
CA TYR A 44 -10.59 0.48 -12.45
C TYR A 44 -10.81 -0.82 -11.69
N ILE A 45 -10.97 -0.67 -10.37
CA ILE A 45 -11.61 -1.65 -9.51
C ILE A 45 -13.12 -1.53 -9.78
N PRO A 46 -13.80 -2.65 -10.10
CA PRO A 46 -15.23 -2.66 -10.32
C PRO A 46 -15.99 -1.99 -9.17
N GLN A 47 -16.95 -1.14 -9.53
CA GLN A 47 -17.85 -0.52 -8.57
C GLN A 47 -18.61 -1.63 -7.82
N GLN A 48 -18.70 -1.48 -6.50
CA GLN A 48 -19.34 -2.50 -5.66
C GLN A 48 -20.85 -2.28 -5.64
N THR A 49 -21.57 -3.24 -6.20
CA THR A 49 -23.04 -3.25 -6.23
C THR A 49 -23.66 -3.98 -5.03
N THR A 50 -22.85 -4.72 -4.27
CA THR A 50 -23.25 -5.49 -3.09
C THR A 50 -22.46 -5.07 -1.87
N GLY A 51 -23.08 -5.14 -0.69
CA GLY A 51 -22.46 -4.74 0.56
C GLY A 51 -22.29 -3.23 0.71
N ARG A 52 -21.83 -2.81 1.88
CA ARG A 52 -21.63 -1.39 2.21
C ARG A 52 -20.19 -0.98 1.95
N GLN A 53 -19.99 0.12 1.21
CA GLN A 53 -18.66 0.72 1.09
C GLN A 53 -18.10 1.04 2.49
N SER A 54 -16.89 0.57 2.76
CA SER A 54 -16.26 0.71 4.08
C SER A 54 -14.75 0.68 3.98
N PHE A 55 -14.07 1.27 4.97
CA PHE A 55 -12.61 1.21 5.03
C PHE A 55 -12.08 -0.23 5.05
N TYR A 56 -12.73 -1.13 5.80
CA TYR A 56 -12.35 -2.54 5.87
C TYR A 56 -12.30 -3.18 4.48
N ARG A 57 -13.37 -2.99 3.69
CA ARG A 57 -13.49 -3.53 2.34
C ARG A 57 -12.40 -2.98 1.40
N THR A 58 -12.23 -1.67 1.39
CA THR A 58 -11.22 -1.01 0.53
C THR A 58 -9.80 -1.47 0.85
N GLN A 59 -9.50 -1.78 2.12
CA GLN A 59 -8.21 -2.34 2.51
C GLN A 59 -7.99 -3.75 1.92
N LEU A 60 -9.04 -4.54 1.70
CA LEU A 60 -8.92 -5.84 1.04
C LEU A 60 -8.72 -5.74 -0.47
N ASP A 61 -9.21 -4.68 -1.11
CA ASP A 61 -9.01 -4.45 -2.55
C ASP A 61 -7.51 -4.31 -2.91
N LYS A 62 -6.64 -4.03 -1.94
CA LYS A 62 -5.17 -4.07 -2.10
C LYS A 62 -4.68 -5.40 -2.67
N PHE A 63 -5.32 -6.51 -2.32
CA PHE A 63 -4.90 -7.85 -2.74
C PHE A 63 -5.31 -8.20 -4.18
N ARG A 64 -6.08 -7.35 -4.88
CA ARG A 64 -6.36 -7.51 -6.31
C ARG A 64 -5.11 -7.52 -7.18
N ILE A 65 -4.03 -6.93 -6.69
CA ILE A 65 -2.72 -6.97 -7.35
C ILE A 65 -2.24 -8.40 -7.57
N LEU A 66 -2.68 -9.38 -6.77
CA LEU A 66 -2.36 -10.80 -6.97
C LEU A 66 -2.93 -11.35 -8.29
N GLY A 67 -3.91 -10.69 -8.90
CA GLY A 67 -4.43 -11.04 -10.22
C GLY A 67 -3.63 -10.44 -11.39
N LEU A 68 -2.69 -9.51 -11.13
CA LEU A 68 -1.88 -8.87 -12.16
C LEU A 68 -0.68 -9.74 -12.55
N THR A 69 -0.98 -10.94 -13.04
CA THR A 69 -0.02 -12.01 -13.38
C THR A 69 0.91 -11.70 -14.56
N GLN A 70 0.69 -10.58 -15.26
CA GLN A 70 1.65 -10.05 -16.22
C GLN A 70 2.94 -9.51 -15.58
N TYR A 71 2.94 -9.26 -14.27
CA TYR A 71 4.12 -8.82 -13.53
C TYR A 71 4.75 -9.98 -12.75
N GLU A 72 6.08 -10.01 -12.68
CA GLU A 72 6.80 -11.01 -11.89
C GLU A 72 6.78 -10.69 -10.38
N ARG A 73 6.83 -9.40 -10.03
CA ARG A 73 6.73 -8.86 -8.68
C ARG A 73 5.97 -7.55 -8.70
N ILE A 74 5.23 -7.27 -7.64
CA ILE A 74 4.49 -6.03 -7.47
C ILE A 74 4.81 -5.45 -6.10
N LEU A 75 5.31 -4.21 -6.07
CA LEU A 75 5.45 -3.42 -4.85
C LEU A 75 4.19 -2.58 -4.68
N PHE A 76 3.34 -2.98 -3.75
CA PHE A 76 2.18 -2.20 -3.34
C PHE A 76 2.62 -1.03 -2.44
N MET A 77 2.05 0.14 -2.70
CA MET A 77 2.20 1.34 -1.90
C MET A 77 0.84 1.99 -1.71
N ASP A 78 0.47 2.32 -0.47
CA ASP A 78 -0.71 3.16 -0.23
C ASP A 78 -0.52 4.53 -0.92
N GLY A 79 -1.62 5.17 -1.33
CA GLY A 79 -1.57 6.49 -2.00
C GLY A 79 -1.03 7.63 -1.11
N ASP A 80 -0.76 7.36 0.16
CA ASP A 80 -0.10 8.25 1.12
C ASP A 80 1.35 7.82 1.42
N VAL A 81 1.96 7.03 0.53
CA VAL A 81 3.39 6.74 0.49
C VAL A 81 4.07 7.66 -0.51
N LEU A 82 5.17 8.27 -0.08
CA LEU A 82 5.98 9.21 -0.85
C LEU A 82 7.40 8.65 -1.03
N PRO A 83 7.75 8.14 -2.22
CA PRO A 83 9.10 7.65 -2.51
C PRO A 83 10.12 8.80 -2.49
N LEU A 84 11.25 8.56 -1.83
CA LEU A 84 12.39 9.48 -1.71
C LEU A 84 13.63 9.01 -2.45
N GLY A 85 13.62 7.77 -2.95
CA GLY A 85 14.72 7.17 -3.69
C GLY A 85 14.20 6.03 -4.56
N ASN A 86 15.11 5.45 -5.34
CA ASN A 86 14.78 4.30 -6.18
C ASN A 86 14.49 3.07 -5.30
N LEU A 87 13.36 2.39 -5.56
CA LEU A 87 12.92 1.21 -4.83
C LEU A 87 13.12 -0.09 -5.62
N ASP A 88 13.66 -0.02 -6.84
CA ASP A 88 13.80 -1.15 -7.75
C ASP A 88 14.69 -2.27 -7.17
N LEU A 89 15.65 -1.91 -6.32
CA LEU A 89 16.51 -2.86 -5.61
C LEU A 89 15.68 -3.91 -4.84
N LEU A 90 14.49 -3.57 -4.33
CA LEU A 90 13.62 -4.56 -3.66
C LEU A 90 13.14 -5.65 -4.63
N PHE A 91 12.83 -5.29 -5.88
CA PHE A 91 12.50 -6.27 -6.91
C PHE A 91 13.71 -7.14 -7.24
N GLU A 92 14.88 -6.53 -7.47
CA GLU A 92 16.11 -7.26 -7.81
C GLU A 92 16.47 -8.30 -6.73
N LEU A 93 16.44 -7.89 -5.45
CA LEU A 93 16.75 -8.76 -4.33
C LEU A 93 15.71 -9.89 -4.15
N SER A 94 14.43 -9.65 -4.46
CA SER A 94 13.39 -10.69 -4.42
C SER A 94 13.49 -11.66 -5.60
N MET A 95 13.84 -11.17 -6.79
CA MET A 95 13.97 -11.99 -8.01
C MET A 95 15.23 -12.85 -7.98
N ASN A 96 16.33 -12.36 -7.41
CA ASN A 96 17.57 -13.13 -7.28
C ASN A 96 17.61 -14.08 -6.06
N GLY A 97 16.57 -14.09 -5.23
CA GLY A 97 16.44 -14.97 -4.07
C GLY A 97 17.20 -14.52 -2.82
N THR A 98 17.77 -13.31 -2.80
CA THR A 98 18.33 -12.71 -1.59
C THR A 98 17.22 -12.43 -0.56
N LEU A 99 16.12 -11.86 -1.03
CA LEU A 99 14.84 -11.78 -0.32
C LEU A 99 13.89 -12.84 -0.88
N GLN A 100 12.89 -13.21 -0.09
CA GLN A 100 11.81 -14.11 -0.50
C GLN A 100 10.90 -13.43 -1.54
N GLU A 101 10.01 -14.21 -2.15
CA GLU A 101 9.11 -13.70 -3.19
C GLU A 101 8.03 -12.74 -2.67
N ASN A 102 7.77 -12.77 -1.35
CA ASN A 102 6.99 -11.76 -0.67
C ASN A 102 7.88 -11.02 0.35
N VAL A 103 7.81 -9.70 0.37
CA VAL A 103 8.59 -8.84 1.26
C VAL A 103 7.63 -7.88 1.95
N VAL A 104 7.64 -7.89 3.27
CA VAL A 104 6.70 -7.15 4.10
C VAL A 104 7.47 -6.25 5.06
N MET A 105 7.05 -5.00 5.20
CA MET A 105 7.61 -4.13 6.23
C MET A 105 7.06 -4.50 7.61
N ARG A 106 7.94 -4.73 8.59
CA ARG A 106 7.52 -4.89 9.98
C ARG A 106 6.98 -3.57 10.52
N GLY A 107 5.79 -3.64 11.08
CA GLY A 107 5.09 -2.50 11.64
C GLY A 107 5.60 -2.07 13.02
N LEU A 108 5.00 -1.00 13.55
CA LEU A 108 5.27 -0.60 14.93
C LEU A 108 4.53 -1.49 15.93
N TYR A 109 3.27 -1.81 15.62
CA TYR A 109 2.33 -2.53 16.48
C TYR A 109 1.68 -3.72 15.76
N GLU A 110 2.13 -4.00 14.55
CA GLU A 110 1.68 -5.07 13.67
C GLU A 110 2.91 -5.78 13.09
N PRO A 111 2.83 -7.11 12.86
CA PRO A 111 3.93 -7.85 12.23
C PRO A 111 4.06 -7.53 10.74
N ALA A 112 2.98 -7.13 10.08
CA ALA A 112 2.91 -6.84 8.66
C ALA A 112 2.21 -5.49 8.40
N ASN A 113 2.94 -4.51 7.89
CA ASN A 113 2.35 -3.23 7.50
C ASN A 113 1.64 -3.33 6.15
N GLY A 114 0.35 -3.00 6.12
CA GLY A 114 -0.49 -3.12 4.92
C GLY A 114 -0.32 -2.01 3.89
N GLY A 115 0.50 -0.99 4.17
CA GLY A 115 0.68 0.16 3.25
C GLY A 115 1.94 0.10 2.39
N PHE A 116 2.84 -0.85 2.64
CA PHE A 116 4.06 -1.03 1.84
C PHE A 116 4.52 -2.49 1.89
N PHE A 117 4.33 -3.21 0.79
CA PHE A 117 4.74 -4.62 0.69
C PHE A 117 4.93 -5.03 -0.77
N LEU A 118 5.84 -5.98 -1.00
CA LEU A 118 6.09 -6.58 -2.30
C LEU A 118 5.60 -8.02 -2.28
N VAL A 119 4.91 -8.43 -3.35
CA VAL A 119 4.36 -9.78 -3.50
C VAL A 119 4.63 -10.33 -4.89
N LYS A 120 4.61 -11.66 -4.98
CA LYS A 120 4.49 -12.38 -6.24
C LYS A 120 3.00 -12.63 -6.54
N PRO A 121 2.48 -12.21 -7.70
CA PRO A 121 1.09 -12.46 -8.07
C PRO A 121 0.86 -13.94 -8.45
N GLY A 122 -0.41 -14.32 -8.62
CA GLY A 122 -0.84 -15.64 -9.08
C GLY A 122 -1.70 -16.44 -8.11
N THR A 123 -2.13 -15.86 -6.99
CA THR A 123 -2.88 -16.56 -5.93
C THR A 123 -4.12 -15.77 -5.48
N LEU A 124 -4.78 -15.07 -6.41
CA LEU A 124 -5.93 -14.22 -6.10
C LEU A 124 -7.15 -15.06 -5.65
N GLU A 125 -7.36 -16.21 -6.27
CA GLU A 125 -8.43 -17.15 -5.93
C GLU A 125 -8.25 -17.73 -4.53
N ASP A 126 -7.01 -17.97 -4.11
CA ASP A 126 -6.72 -18.45 -2.77
C ASP A 126 -7.09 -17.41 -1.71
N ILE A 127 -6.66 -16.16 -1.92
CA ILE A 127 -6.91 -15.11 -0.95
C ILE A 127 -8.39 -14.74 -0.89
N GLN A 128 -9.10 -14.80 -2.03
CA GLN A 128 -10.54 -14.62 -2.08
C GLN A 128 -11.26 -15.64 -1.17
N ARG A 129 -10.91 -16.93 -1.26
CA ARG A 129 -11.52 -17.98 -0.42
C ARG A 129 -11.32 -17.73 1.08
N VAL A 130 -10.15 -17.23 1.47
CA VAL A 130 -9.84 -16.88 2.86
C VAL A 130 -10.70 -15.71 3.34
N ILE A 131 -10.88 -14.69 2.49
CA ILE A 131 -11.75 -13.55 2.78
C ILE A 131 -13.21 -13.98 2.92
N GLU A 132 -13.72 -14.78 1.99
CA GLU A 132 -15.09 -15.32 2.01
C GLU A 132 -15.34 -16.10 3.30
N TRP A 133 -14.47 -17.07 3.60
CA TRP A 133 -14.57 -17.85 4.84
C TRP A 133 -14.58 -16.94 6.09
N ARG A 134 -13.72 -15.92 6.13
CA ARG A 134 -13.64 -15.01 7.28
C ARG A 134 -14.92 -14.18 7.41
N GLU A 135 -15.46 -13.66 6.31
CA GLU A 135 -16.68 -12.86 6.32
C GLU A 135 -17.92 -13.70 6.68
N GLU A 136 -18.02 -14.94 6.19
CA GLU A 136 -19.06 -15.88 6.57
C GLU A 136 -18.99 -16.25 8.06
N THR A 137 -17.78 -16.52 8.56
CA THR A 137 -17.54 -16.84 9.97
C THR A 137 -17.88 -15.66 10.89
N ALA A 138 -17.57 -14.42 10.46
CA ALA A 138 -17.85 -13.21 11.22
C ALA A 138 -19.35 -13.04 11.55
N LEU A 139 -20.25 -13.52 10.68
CA LEU A 139 -21.70 -13.49 10.90
C LEU A 139 -22.15 -14.37 12.07
N GLN A 140 -21.38 -15.41 12.41
CA GLN A 140 -21.71 -16.36 13.47
C GLN A 140 -21.05 -16.00 14.81
N LEU A 141 -20.06 -15.10 14.79
CA LEU A 141 -19.31 -14.70 15.97
C LEU A 141 -19.98 -13.52 16.69
N PRO A 142 -19.94 -13.49 18.04
CA PRO A 142 -20.29 -12.29 18.79
C PRO A 142 -19.29 -11.17 18.47
N TYR A 143 -19.66 -9.92 18.79
CA TYR A 143 -18.71 -8.81 18.72
C TYR A 143 -17.41 -9.18 19.48
N PRO A 144 -16.21 -8.98 18.88
CA PRO A 144 -15.90 -8.12 17.74
C PRO A 144 -15.99 -8.79 16.35
N HIS A 145 -16.70 -9.90 16.19
CA HIS A 145 -16.85 -10.61 14.89
C HIS A 145 -15.50 -11.03 14.30
N PHE A 146 -14.56 -11.37 15.19
CA PHE A 146 -13.23 -11.83 14.87
C PHE A 146 -12.73 -12.71 16.02
N ASP A 147 -12.32 -13.93 15.68
CA ASP A 147 -11.76 -14.87 16.63
C ASP A 147 -10.25 -14.58 16.77
N PRO A 148 -9.76 -14.16 17.94
CA PRO A 148 -8.35 -13.86 18.12
C PRO A 148 -7.47 -15.10 18.09
N ASP A 149 -8.00 -16.29 18.38
CA ASP A 149 -7.19 -17.51 18.41
C ASP A 149 -7.05 -18.08 16.99
N ILE A 150 -8.15 -18.09 16.21
CA ILE A 150 -8.17 -18.62 14.83
C ILE A 150 -7.78 -17.58 13.77
N GLY A 151 -8.17 -16.31 13.96
CA GLY A 151 -7.92 -15.22 13.02
C GLY A 151 -8.44 -15.45 11.60
N TRP A 152 -7.53 -15.60 10.64
CA TRP A 152 -7.81 -15.83 9.22
C TRP A 152 -7.91 -17.32 8.85
N GLY A 153 -8.33 -18.16 9.80
CA GLY A 153 -8.48 -19.61 9.61
C GLY A 153 -7.24 -20.40 9.99
N HIS A 154 -6.34 -19.81 10.78
CA HIS A 154 -5.10 -20.44 11.20
C HIS A 154 -4.63 -19.90 12.55
N GLU A 155 -4.53 -20.79 13.53
CA GLU A 155 -3.91 -20.50 14.82
C GLU A 155 -2.44 -20.16 14.65
N LEU A 156 -1.96 -19.17 15.41
CA LEU A 156 -0.55 -18.79 15.34
C LEU A 156 0.33 -19.85 15.98
N ILE A 157 1.18 -20.48 15.18
CA ILE A 157 2.13 -21.51 15.63
C ILE A 157 3.34 -20.87 16.35
N SER A 158 3.58 -19.57 16.13
CA SER A 158 4.66 -18.82 16.75
C SER A 158 4.23 -17.39 17.07
N PRO A 159 4.84 -16.75 18.08
CA PRO A 159 4.55 -15.36 18.39
C PRO A 159 4.78 -14.46 17.17
N TRP A 160 3.82 -13.61 16.86
CA TRP A 160 4.06 -12.53 15.90
C TRP A 160 4.95 -11.47 16.53
N LEU A 161 5.78 -10.83 15.71
CA LEU A 161 6.76 -9.84 16.15
C LEU A 161 6.52 -8.51 15.42
N ALA A 162 6.26 -7.44 16.17
CA ALA A 162 6.30 -6.06 15.72
C ALA A 162 7.47 -5.32 16.41
N GLN A 163 7.71 -4.06 16.04
CA GLN A 163 8.82 -3.30 16.64
C GLN A 163 8.64 -3.07 18.16
N LYS A 164 7.40 -2.86 18.60
CA LYS A 164 7.09 -2.48 20.00
C LYS A 164 6.27 -3.52 20.74
N GLU A 165 5.70 -4.49 20.03
CA GLU A 165 4.78 -5.46 20.58
C GLU A 165 5.01 -6.82 19.95
N GLN A 166 4.59 -7.85 20.68
CA GLN A 166 4.56 -9.24 20.23
C GLN A 166 3.38 -9.93 20.89
N GLY A 167 2.92 -11.03 20.33
CA GLY A 167 1.80 -11.77 20.89
C GLY A 167 1.65 -13.14 20.26
N THR A 168 0.81 -13.98 20.87
CA THR A 168 0.60 -15.37 20.47
C THR A 168 -0.76 -15.60 19.82
N ASN A 169 -1.56 -14.55 19.65
CA ASN A 169 -2.88 -14.60 19.03
C ASN A 169 -3.10 -13.36 18.14
N TRP A 170 -4.16 -13.35 17.33
CA TRP A 170 -4.51 -12.32 16.35
C TRP A 170 -5.06 -11.05 17.00
N THR A 171 -4.29 -10.40 17.86
CA THR A 171 -4.72 -9.21 18.63
C THR A 171 -3.93 -7.94 18.29
N PHE A 172 -2.99 -8.01 17.34
CA PHE A 172 -2.21 -6.87 16.88
C PHE A 172 -3.06 -5.86 16.09
N LEU A 173 -2.48 -4.68 15.83
CA LEU A 173 -3.14 -3.60 15.12
C LEU A 173 -3.68 -4.06 13.76
N ALA A 174 -4.99 -3.90 13.54
CA ALA A 174 -5.69 -4.30 12.32
C ALA A 174 -5.51 -5.78 11.94
N ALA A 175 -5.35 -6.68 12.93
CA ALA A 175 -5.29 -8.13 12.72
C ALA A 175 -6.51 -8.71 11.98
N PHE A 176 -7.68 -8.06 12.09
CA PHE A 176 -8.89 -8.49 11.40
C PHE A 176 -9.06 -7.90 9.98
N ALA A 177 -8.12 -7.08 9.50
CA ALA A 177 -8.17 -6.40 8.19
C ALA A 177 -6.90 -6.69 7.36
N ASP A 178 -6.48 -5.77 6.49
CA ASP A 178 -5.36 -5.97 5.55
C ASP A 178 -4.04 -6.38 6.22
N GLN A 179 -3.70 -5.79 7.36
CA GLN A 179 -2.43 -6.11 8.04
C GLN A 179 -2.40 -7.57 8.52
N GLY A 180 -3.51 -8.06 9.09
CA GLY A 180 -3.60 -9.47 9.47
C GLY A 180 -3.71 -10.41 8.29
N LEU A 181 -4.47 -10.05 7.25
CA LEU A 181 -4.57 -10.84 6.04
C LEU A 181 -3.21 -10.95 5.33
N LEU A 182 -2.43 -9.87 5.27
CA LEU A 182 -1.09 -9.86 4.70
C LEU A 182 -0.15 -10.77 5.49
N TYR A 183 -0.20 -10.70 6.82
CA TYR A 183 0.59 -11.57 7.68
C TYR A 183 0.21 -13.04 7.48
N TYR A 184 -1.09 -13.35 7.52
CA TYR A 184 -1.61 -14.68 7.21
C TYR A 184 -1.12 -15.17 5.85
N TYR A 185 -1.35 -14.36 4.81
CA TYR A 185 -1.07 -14.70 3.43
C TYR A 185 0.40 -15.02 3.22
N THR A 186 1.30 -14.14 3.65
CA THR A 186 2.74 -14.29 3.39
C THR A 186 3.38 -15.33 4.30
N MET A 187 3.03 -15.31 5.59
CA MET A 187 3.63 -16.18 6.59
C MET A 187 3.04 -17.59 6.51
N TYR A 188 1.72 -17.76 6.49
CA TYR A 188 1.08 -19.07 6.72
C TYR A 188 0.54 -19.73 5.45
N HIS A 189 0.03 -18.95 4.51
CA HIS A 189 -0.52 -19.47 3.25
C HIS A 189 0.58 -19.70 2.20
N GLN A 190 1.33 -18.67 1.85
CA GLN A 190 2.44 -18.72 0.87
C GLN A 190 3.73 -19.26 1.46
N LYS A 191 3.90 -19.19 2.79
CA LYS A 191 5.05 -19.80 3.49
C LYS A 191 6.41 -19.25 3.03
N SER A 192 6.41 -18.00 2.57
CA SER A 192 7.52 -17.38 1.84
C SER A 192 7.47 -15.88 2.10
N VAL A 193 8.28 -15.40 3.05
CA VAL A 193 8.28 -13.98 3.43
C VAL A 193 9.63 -13.48 3.93
N SER A 194 10.01 -12.28 3.52
CA SER A 194 11.06 -11.48 4.14
C SER A 194 10.44 -10.33 4.92
N PHE A 195 10.75 -10.20 6.21
CA PHE A 195 10.36 -9.03 6.99
C PHE A 195 11.46 -7.99 7.01
N LEU A 196 11.17 -6.79 6.48
CA LEU A 196 12.07 -5.65 6.51
C LEU A 196 12.05 -4.99 7.89
N LEU A 197 13.23 -4.79 8.47
CA LEU A 197 13.41 -4.19 9.79
C LEU A 197 13.98 -2.77 9.70
N ARG A 198 13.74 -1.98 10.75
CA ARG A 198 14.12 -0.54 10.78
C ARG A 198 15.62 -0.30 10.80
N ASP A 199 16.40 -1.30 11.21
CA ASP A 199 17.86 -1.26 11.27
C ASP A 199 18.54 -1.57 9.92
N GLY A 200 17.75 -1.82 8.88
CA GLY A 200 18.26 -2.12 7.54
C GLY A 200 18.65 -3.58 7.37
N THR A 201 18.14 -4.45 8.22
CA THR A 201 18.19 -5.90 8.00
C THR A 201 16.84 -6.41 7.52
N ALA A 202 16.85 -7.57 6.86
CA ALA A 202 15.67 -8.35 6.55
C ALA A 202 15.78 -9.72 7.19
N GLU A 203 14.66 -10.24 7.70
CA GLU A 203 14.53 -11.60 8.19
C GLU A 203 13.84 -12.44 7.13
N ASN A 204 14.52 -13.45 6.58
CA ASN A 204 13.88 -14.39 5.66
C ASN A 204 13.30 -15.57 6.45
N TRP A 205 12.00 -15.77 6.35
CA TRP A 205 11.30 -16.87 6.99
C TRP A 205 10.95 -17.95 5.96
N GLN A 206 10.89 -19.19 6.44
CA GLN A 206 10.54 -20.36 5.65
C GLN A 206 9.87 -21.41 6.53
N TYR A 207 9.29 -22.43 5.89
CA TYR A 207 8.78 -23.59 6.59
C TYR A 207 9.83 -24.67 6.71
N ALA A 208 9.95 -25.25 7.91
CA ALA A 208 10.64 -26.50 8.13
C ALA A 208 9.82 -27.68 7.57
N PRO A 209 10.47 -28.84 7.29
CA PRO A 209 9.76 -30.05 6.86
C PRO A 209 8.69 -30.54 7.84
N ASP A 210 8.78 -30.19 9.12
CA ASP A 210 7.79 -30.52 10.16
C ASP A 210 6.57 -29.58 10.14
N GLY A 211 6.51 -28.62 9.21
CA GLY A 211 5.43 -27.66 9.08
C GLY A 211 5.53 -26.44 9.99
N THR A 212 6.60 -26.31 10.79
CA THR A 212 6.82 -25.14 11.64
C THR A 212 7.44 -23.99 10.85
N VAL A 213 7.13 -22.76 11.29
CA VAL A 213 7.72 -21.55 10.71
C VAL A 213 9.03 -21.23 11.41
N GLN A 214 10.09 -21.05 10.65
CA GLN A 214 11.42 -20.76 11.19
C GLN A 214 12.12 -19.66 10.42
N LEU A 215 12.89 -18.87 11.16
CA LEU A 215 13.82 -17.91 10.60
C LEU A 215 14.95 -18.66 9.89
N ARG A 216 15.11 -18.42 8.59
CA ARG A 216 16.18 -19.01 7.77
C ARG A 216 17.49 -18.29 7.96
N ASN A 217 17.49 -16.98 7.74
CA ASN A 217 18.67 -16.12 7.83
C ASN A 217 18.28 -14.65 7.93
N HIS A 218 19.27 -13.83 8.29
CA HIS A 218 19.21 -12.38 8.17
C HIS A 218 19.99 -11.92 6.92
N VAL A 219 19.50 -10.86 6.29
CA VAL A 219 20.17 -10.17 5.19
C VAL A 219 20.42 -8.73 5.63
N SER A 220 21.67 -8.26 5.57
CA SER A 220 21.95 -6.84 5.76
C SER A 220 21.75 -6.09 4.45
N LEU A 221 20.77 -5.21 4.40
CA LEU A 221 20.48 -4.40 3.21
C LEU A 221 21.44 -3.22 3.06
N LEU A 222 22.23 -2.93 4.10
CA LEU A 222 23.28 -1.91 4.08
C LEU A 222 24.45 -2.26 3.16
N ASN A 223 24.59 -3.53 2.79
CA ASN A 223 25.65 -4.01 1.91
C ASN A 223 25.36 -3.74 0.42
N PHE A 224 24.15 -3.27 0.08
CA PHE A 224 23.75 -3.01 -1.28
C PHE A 224 23.85 -1.51 -1.57
N SER A 225 24.37 -1.19 -2.75
CA SER A 225 24.41 0.19 -3.23
C SER A 225 22.99 0.64 -3.54
N VAL A 226 22.56 1.73 -2.92
CA VAL A 226 21.27 2.37 -3.20
C VAL A 226 21.53 3.67 -3.94
N ALA A 227 20.62 4.01 -4.85
CA ALA A 227 20.61 5.33 -5.47
C ALA A 227 20.46 6.42 -4.40
N GLU A 228 20.78 7.67 -4.77
CA GLU A 228 20.65 8.81 -3.87
C GLU A 228 19.22 8.91 -3.32
N ILE A 229 19.11 9.12 -2.01
CA ILE A 229 17.83 9.27 -1.30
C ILE A 229 17.69 10.74 -0.92
N SER A 230 16.58 11.36 -1.30
CA SER A 230 16.24 12.72 -0.89
C SER A 230 16.23 12.83 0.64
N ALA A 231 17.13 13.66 1.17
CA ALA A 231 17.28 13.84 2.61
C ALA A 231 16.21 14.80 3.14
N ILE A 232 15.11 14.25 3.66
CA ILE A 232 14.02 15.04 4.25
C ILE A 232 14.04 14.91 5.79
N PRO A 233 13.94 16.02 6.54
CA PRO A 233 13.74 15.96 7.98
C PRO A 233 12.46 15.19 8.36
N GLY A 234 12.59 14.28 9.33
CA GLY A 234 11.47 13.46 9.81
C GLY A 234 11.94 12.14 10.41
N ARG A 235 11.02 11.37 11.01
CA ARG A 235 11.41 10.10 11.68
C ARG A 235 12.05 9.08 10.74
N HIS A 236 11.74 9.14 9.45
CA HIS A 236 12.23 8.20 8.44
C HIS A 236 13.74 8.26 8.24
N HIS A 237 14.40 9.42 8.42
CA HIS A 237 15.85 9.52 8.24
C HIS A 237 16.67 8.77 9.31
N TYR A 238 16.07 8.42 10.45
CA TYR A 238 16.73 7.62 11.47
C TYR A 238 16.73 6.12 11.13
N TYR A 239 15.90 5.71 10.18
CA TYR A 239 15.86 4.33 9.71
C TYR A 239 16.93 4.09 8.66
N LYS A 240 17.15 2.82 8.36
CA LYS A 240 18.02 2.40 7.26
C LYS A 240 17.20 1.96 6.06
N PHE A 241 17.87 1.79 4.92
CA PHE A 241 17.24 1.29 3.70
C PHE A 241 16.51 -0.03 3.97
N PRO A 242 15.30 -0.23 3.42
CA PRO A 242 14.56 0.67 2.52
C PRO A 242 13.66 1.68 3.25
N LEU A 243 13.57 1.65 4.58
CA LEU A 243 12.61 2.46 5.34
C LEU A 243 12.95 3.96 5.39
N ASN A 244 14.16 4.35 5.00
CA ASN A 244 14.51 5.77 4.78
C ASN A 244 14.28 6.24 3.35
N SER A 245 13.96 5.33 2.41
CA SER A 245 13.73 5.63 0.99
C SER A 245 12.29 6.03 0.66
N PHE A 246 11.42 6.13 1.67
CA PHE A 246 10.06 6.62 1.50
C PHE A 246 9.53 7.22 2.81
N ILE A 247 8.46 8.01 2.69
CA ILE A 247 7.64 8.48 3.81
C ILE A 247 6.25 7.87 3.67
N HIS A 248 5.76 7.19 4.71
CA HIS A 248 4.37 6.73 4.78
C HIS A 248 3.58 7.65 5.72
N PHE A 249 2.67 8.45 5.19
CA PHE A 249 1.88 9.41 5.96
C PHE A 249 0.67 8.75 6.63
N THR A 250 0.89 8.02 7.72
CA THR A 250 -0.19 7.32 8.42
C THR A 250 -1.17 8.24 9.15
N GLY A 251 -2.46 7.88 9.15
CA GLY A 251 -3.48 8.50 10.00
C GLY A 251 -3.61 10.03 9.83
N ALA A 252 -3.46 10.77 10.94
CA ALA A 252 -3.56 12.24 10.94
C ALA A 252 -2.27 12.95 10.47
N GLY A 253 -1.25 12.19 10.05
CA GLY A 253 0.00 12.71 9.47
C GLY A 253 -0.11 13.01 7.97
N LYS A 254 -1.20 12.59 7.31
CA LYS A 254 -1.48 12.86 5.89
C LYS A 254 -1.44 14.37 5.59
N PRO A 255 -0.71 14.82 4.55
CA PRO A 255 -0.53 16.22 4.21
C PRO A 255 -1.85 17.00 4.09
N TRP A 256 -2.88 16.39 3.51
CA TRP A 256 -4.20 16.99 3.26
C TRP A 256 -5.16 16.99 4.46
N MET A 257 -4.87 16.27 5.54
CA MET A 257 -5.81 16.13 6.68
C MET A 257 -5.95 17.40 7.52
N ARG A 258 -4.97 18.30 7.45
CA ARG A 258 -4.92 19.54 8.26
C ARG A 258 -5.01 20.80 7.40
N GLY A 259 -5.65 20.70 6.23
CA GLY A 259 -5.76 21.77 5.26
C GLY A 259 -4.62 21.75 4.23
N GLY A 260 -4.46 22.88 3.54
CA GLY A 260 -3.61 23.01 2.36
C GLY A 260 -2.11 23.08 2.66
N PRO A 261 -1.31 23.52 1.66
CA PRO A 261 0.11 23.73 1.86
C PRO A 261 0.37 24.74 3.00
N PRO A 262 1.48 24.61 3.73
CA PRO A 262 1.96 25.65 4.64
C PRO A 262 2.07 27.02 3.95
N GLU A 263 1.93 28.13 4.70
CA GLU A 263 1.89 29.48 4.13
C GLU A 263 3.17 29.88 3.38
N ASP A 264 4.33 29.39 3.85
CA ASP A 264 5.66 29.61 3.27
C ASP A 264 6.09 28.47 2.33
N CYS A 265 5.22 27.49 2.06
CA CYS A 265 5.38 26.56 0.95
C CYS A 265 5.04 27.31 -0.37
N CYS A 266 5.51 26.90 -1.55
CA CYS A 266 6.29 25.71 -1.86
C CYS A 266 7.51 26.10 -2.70
N THR A 267 8.51 26.68 -2.04
CA THR A 267 9.72 27.19 -2.68
C THR A 267 10.87 26.19 -2.58
N GLU A 268 11.87 26.33 -3.45
CA GLU A 268 13.13 25.58 -3.38
C GLU A 268 13.79 25.67 -2.00
N GLU A 269 13.73 26.84 -1.37
CA GLU A 269 14.31 27.09 -0.04
C GLU A 269 13.60 26.29 1.07
N ASN A 270 12.28 26.11 0.95
CA ASN A 270 11.45 25.57 2.02
C ASN A 270 11.04 24.10 1.80
N LYS A 271 11.28 23.51 0.62
CA LYS A 271 10.80 22.16 0.28
C LYS A 271 11.25 21.07 1.24
N PHE A 272 12.43 21.22 1.86
CA PHE A 272 12.99 20.26 2.80
C PHE A 272 12.77 20.62 4.28
N LYS A 273 11.86 21.55 4.62
CA LYS A 273 11.56 21.84 6.04
C LYS A 273 10.95 20.64 6.75
N GLU A 274 9.95 20.02 6.13
CA GLU A 274 9.28 18.83 6.63
C GLU A 274 8.72 18.00 5.45
N ALA A 275 8.40 16.73 5.72
CA ALA A 275 7.75 15.84 4.76
C ALA A 275 6.49 16.44 4.08
N LYS A 276 5.69 17.21 4.83
CA LYS A 276 4.52 17.90 4.28
C LYS A 276 4.90 18.97 3.24
N TYR A 277 5.97 19.73 3.49
CA TYR A 277 6.46 20.74 2.54
C TYR A 277 6.90 20.10 1.24
N TYR A 278 7.65 19.00 1.35
CA TYR A 278 8.14 18.29 0.17
C TYR A 278 7.00 17.72 -0.66
N TRP A 279 5.99 17.13 -0.02
CA TRP A 279 4.80 16.60 -0.72
C TRP A 279 4.07 17.70 -1.51
N PHE A 280 3.83 18.87 -0.89
CA PHE A 280 3.17 19.99 -1.59
C PHE A 280 4.08 20.66 -2.62
N TRP A 281 5.39 20.67 -2.42
CA TRP A 281 6.35 21.17 -3.41
C TRP A 281 6.37 20.31 -4.67
N GLU A 282 6.43 18.98 -4.55
CA GLU A 282 6.33 18.08 -5.71
C GLU A 282 4.99 18.24 -6.42
N LEU A 283 3.89 18.34 -5.67
CA LEU A 283 2.57 18.58 -6.26
C LEU A 283 2.49 19.95 -6.97
N SER A 284 3.13 20.99 -6.43
CA SER A 284 3.18 22.31 -7.07
C SER A 284 3.98 22.28 -8.38
N LYS A 285 5.12 21.56 -8.40
CA LYS A 285 5.90 21.35 -9.63
C LYS A 285 5.10 20.62 -10.69
N MET A 286 4.38 19.56 -10.33
CA MET A 286 3.52 18.83 -11.26
C MET A 286 2.37 19.72 -11.76
N ASN A 287 1.76 20.51 -10.88
CA ASN A 287 0.69 21.45 -11.23
C ASN A 287 1.15 22.48 -12.27
N GLU A 288 2.37 23.02 -12.13
CA GLU A 288 2.96 23.95 -13.08
C GLU A 288 3.36 23.26 -14.39
N ALA A 289 4.15 22.19 -14.31
CA ALA A 289 4.68 21.49 -15.48
C ALA A 289 3.59 20.94 -16.40
N LEU A 290 2.46 20.53 -15.81
CA LEU A 290 1.34 19.89 -16.52
C LEU A 290 0.14 20.83 -16.66
N ASN A 291 0.29 22.10 -16.25
CA ASN A 291 -0.74 23.12 -16.28
C ASN A 291 -2.09 22.61 -15.72
N LEU A 292 -2.09 21.99 -14.54
CA LEU A 292 -3.28 21.34 -13.98
C LEU A 292 -4.32 22.35 -13.50
N GLY A 293 -3.89 23.58 -13.18
CA GLY A 293 -4.78 24.65 -12.71
C GLY A 293 -5.34 24.40 -11.30
N ILE A 294 -4.66 23.58 -10.51
CA ILE A 294 -5.02 23.31 -9.11
C ILE A 294 -4.74 24.58 -8.29
N ASP A 295 -5.80 25.14 -7.70
CA ASP A 295 -5.67 26.22 -6.72
C ASP A 295 -5.54 25.60 -5.31
N PHE A 296 -4.31 25.40 -4.86
CA PHE A 296 -4.01 24.81 -3.56
C PHE A 296 -4.63 25.58 -2.38
N LYS A 297 -4.81 26.90 -2.50
CA LYS A 297 -5.35 27.74 -1.43
C LYS A 297 -6.87 27.61 -1.34
N GLN A 298 -7.55 27.46 -2.47
CA GLN A 298 -9.01 27.27 -2.49
C GLN A 298 -9.43 25.81 -2.28
N HIS A 299 -8.71 24.85 -2.88
CA HIS A 299 -9.08 23.42 -2.83
C HIS A 299 -9.06 22.84 -1.42
N TRP A 300 -8.17 23.35 -0.55
CA TRP A 300 -8.07 22.93 0.84
C TRP A 300 -8.59 23.99 1.84
N LYS A 301 -9.40 24.94 1.37
CA LYS A 301 -10.05 25.95 2.22
C LYS A 301 -11.26 25.32 2.93
N GLY A 302 -11.38 25.50 4.24
CA GLY A 302 -12.59 25.12 4.99
C GLY A 302 -12.45 23.99 6.03
N GLY A 303 -11.24 23.50 6.31
CA GLY A 303 -10.97 22.64 7.46
C GLY A 303 -10.68 21.17 7.13
N LYS A 304 -10.79 20.29 8.13
CA LYS A 304 -10.34 18.88 8.05
C LYS A 304 -11.11 18.12 6.97
N HIS A 305 -10.44 17.71 5.89
CA HIS A 305 -10.97 16.79 4.89
C HIS A 305 -10.94 15.37 5.46
N ARG A 306 -11.96 15.02 6.27
CA ARG A 306 -12.08 13.64 6.74
C ARG A 306 -12.46 12.73 5.56
N PRO A 307 -11.77 11.61 5.36
CA PRO A 307 -12.13 10.67 4.32
C PRO A 307 -13.54 10.09 4.58
N PRO A 308 -14.36 9.89 3.53
CA PRO A 308 -15.75 9.47 3.66
C PRO A 308 -15.89 8.09 4.29
N LEU A 309 -14.89 7.21 4.12
CA LEU A 309 -14.89 5.85 4.67
C LEU A 309 -14.27 5.74 6.07
N GLY A 310 -13.79 6.85 6.65
CA GLY A 310 -13.08 6.86 7.92
C GLY A 310 -11.57 6.66 7.80
N LEU A 311 -10.89 6.51 8.94
CA LEU A 311 -9.41 6.46 9.04
C LEU A 311 -8.85 5.08 9.42
N HIS A 312 -9.72 4.15 9.78
CA HIS A 312 -9.35 2.81 10.23
C HIS A 312 -10.48 1.82 9.95
N PRO A 313 -10.17 0.53 9.76
CA PRO A 313 -11.20 -0.50 9.67
C PRO A 313 -11.96 -0.61 10.99
N VAL A 314 -13.24 -0.99 10.92
CA VAL A 314 -14.11 -1.23 12.07
C VAL A 314 -14.65 -2.65 11.97
N TYR A 315 -14.64 -3.38 13.07
CA TYR A 315 -15.08 -4.78 13.13
C TYR A 315 -16.45 -5.04 12.50
N ALA A 316 -17.45 -4.21 12.81
CA ALA A 316 -18.81 -4.35 12.29
C ALA A 316 -18.90 -4.19 10.75
N HIS A 317 -17.91 -3.58 10.09
CA HIS A 317 -17.90 -3.46 8.63
C HIS A 317 -17.72 -4.82 7.95
N ALA A 318 -17.13 -5.81 8.63
CA ALA A 318 -16.99 -7.18 8.15
C ALA A 318 -18.34 -7.82 7.77
N LEU A 319 -19.38 -7.55 8.55
CA LEU A 319 -20.68 -8.21 8.45
C LEU A 319 -21.40 -7.90 7.14
N ASN A 320 -21.05 -6.79 6.49
CA ASN A 320 -21.70 -6.30 5.27
C ASN A 320 -20.69 -6.02 4.15
N ALA A 321 -19.48 -6.57 4.24
CA ALA A 321 -18.42 -6.28 3.28
C ALA A 321 -18.65 -7.02 1.95
N SER A 322 -19.09 -8.28 1.97
CA SER A 322 -19.36 -9.13 0.80
C SER A 322 -18.20 -9.16 -0.21
N SER A 323 -16.98 -9.29 0.31
CA SER A 323 -15.68 -9.56 -0.33
C SER A 323 -15.73 -10.12 -1.76
N ASN A 324 -15.38 -9.41 -2.83
CA ASN A 324 -15.17 -10.03 -4.15
C ASN A 324 -14.02 -9.36 -4.92
N LEU A 325 -12.84 -9.97 -4.83
CA LEU A 325 -11.63 -9.56 -5.54
C LEU A 325 -11.52 -10.15 -6.95
N LEU A 326 -12.33 -11.17 -7.27
CA LEU A 326 -12.25 -11.93 -8.54
C LEU A 326 -12.89 -11.20 -9.71
N THR A 327 -13.77 -10.23 -9.47
CA THR A 327 -14.24 -9.37 -10.56
C THR A 327 -13.03 -8.67 -11.18
N PRO A 328 -12.74 -8.87 -12.49
CA PRO A 328 -11.51 -8.40 -13.10
C PRO A 328 -11.35 -6.89 -13.00
N LEU A 329 -10.09 -6.47 -12.90
CA LEU A 329 -9.73 -5.06 -13.07
C LEU A 329 -9.90 -4.66 -14.54
N GLU A 330 -10.44 -3.47 -14.78
CA GLU A 330 -10.58 -2.93 -16.13
C GLU A 330 -9.43 -1.97 -16.44
N ARG A 331 -8.60 -2.31 -17.44
CA ARG A 331 -7.53 -1.41 -17.88
C ARG A 331 -8.10 -0.26 -18.69
N VAL A 332 -7.73 0.96 -18.30
CA VAL A 332 -8.03 2.18 -19.06
C VAL A 332 -6.91 2.44 -20.06
N TYR A 333 -7.27 2.60 -21.32
CA TYR A 333 -6.36 2.96 -22.39
C TYR A 333 -6.54 4.43 -22.76
N PRO A 334 -5.47 5.13 -23.16
CA PRO A 334 -5.59 6.48 -23.69
C PRO A 334 -6.41 6.49 -24.98
N GLU A 335 -7.24 7.53 -25.16
CA GLU A 335 -8.16 7.66 -26.30
C GLU A 335 -7.44 7.78 -27.66
N SER A 336 -6.17 8.20 -27.68
CA SER A 336 -5.36 8.22 -28.90
C SER A 336 -3.87 7.96 -28.62
N ALA A 337 -3.19 7.31 -29.56
CA ALA A 337 -1.73 7.16 -29.53
C ALA A 337 -0.97 8.49 -29.76
N ALA A 338 -1.67 9.53 -30.24
CA ALA A 338 -1.06 10.83 -30.52
C ALA A 338 -0.74 11.62 -29.24
N ASP A 339 -1.38 11.29 -28.11
CA ASP A 339 -1.20 11.97 -26.82
C ASP A 339 0.09 11.56 -26.08
N TYR A 340 0.84 10.56 -26.58
CA TYR A 340 2.14 10.17 -26.02
C TYR A 340 3.28 11.11 -26.44
N ASN A 341 3.15 11.82 -27.57
CA ASN A 341 4.29 12.55 -28.18
C ASN A 341 4.46 14.00 -27.70
N THR A 342 3.65 14.48 -26.75
CA THR A 342 3.64 15.88 -26.33
C THR A 342 4.42 16.20 -25.05
N PHE A 343 4.99 15.19 -24.37
CA PHE A 343 5.56 15.38 -23.02
C PHE A 343 6.93 14.72 -22.79
N HIS A 344 7.76 14.62 -23.84
CA HIS A 344 9.17 14.19 -23.72
C HIS A 344 10.13 15.34 -23.49
#